data_AF-A0A424P0B2-F1
#
_entry.id   AF-A0A424P0B2-F1
#
_cell.length_a   1.000
_cell.length_b   1.000
_cell.length_c   1.000
_cell.angle_alpha   90.00
_cell.angle_beta   90.00
_cell.angle_gamma   90.00
#
_symmetry.space_group_name_H-M   'P 1'
#
loop_
_entity.id
_entity.type
_entity.pdbx_description
1 polymer ?
#
loop_
_entity_poly.entity_id
_entity_poly.type
_entity_poly.pdbx_seq_one_letter_code
_entity_poly.pdbx_strand_id
1 'polypeptide(L)'
;MRKFKKVKHLSILILITVINLQSQSFNILDERIKLKDHNYNLSENQSNSNYYNYCKTLKIENNVNPLLDPIIKLNSTETLKLSFDILSNEFHDYAYTFIHCDAEWNLSDISQSEYLNGFYHNFITDYTYSFNTLTNYCHYNFFFPNENVNFTKSGNYIVLIYDDSRQIPVATKRFSINEDILDIQVAIKKATLSKDRDTKQEVDFYIKNYSQIGIKNPNNELKII
;
A
#
# COMPACT_ATOMS: atom_id res chain seq x y z
N MET A 1 3.35 -38.85 -70.64
CA MET A 1 3.64 -39.56 -69.39
C MET A 1 4.77 -38.84 -68.64
N ARG A 2 4.45 -37.86 -67.79
CA ARG A 2 5.32 -37.34 -66.71
C ARG A 2 4.46 -36.46 -65.80
N LYS A 3 4.31 -36.92 -64.55
CA LYS A 3 3.41 -36.37 -63.53
C LYS A 3 3.95 -35.04 -62.99
N PHE A 4 3.10 -34.02 -62.95
CA PHE A 4 3.33 -32.79 -62.18
C PHE A 4 3.36 -33.13 -60.68
N LYS A 5 4.42 -32.71 -60.00
CA LYS A 5 4.66 -32.93 -58.57
C LYS A 5 3.83 -31.88 -57.80
N LYS A 6 2.85 -32.33 -57.01
CA LYS A 6 2.09 -31.51 -56.05
C LYS A 6 3.06 -30.89 -55.05
N VAL A 7 3.22 -29.57 -55.08
CA VAL A 7 3.77 -28.80 -53.96
C VAL A 7 2.64 -28.70 -52.93
N LYS A 8 2.74 -29.46 -51.83
CA LYS A 8 1.85 -29.28 -50.69
C LYS A 8 2.22 -27.95 -50.04
N HIS A 9 1.28 -27.03 -49.97
CA HIS A 9 1.37 -25.84 -49.12
C HIS A 9 1.69 -26.29 -47.70
N LEU A 10 2.92 -26.02 -47.27
CA LEU A 10 3.35 -26.13 -45.89
C LEU A 10 2.85 -24.88 -45.18
N SER A 11 1.59 -24.90 -44.77
CA SER A 11 1.03 -23.90 -43.86
C SER A 11 1.70 -24.11 -42.51
N ILE A 12 2.81 -23.41 -42.27
CA ILE A 12 3.41 -23.28 -40.95
C ILE A 12 2.43 -22.44 -40.13
N LEU A 13 1.52 -23.12 -39.46
CA LEU A 13 0.73 -22.56 -38.38
C LEU A 13 1.72 -22.36 -37.23
N ILE A 14 2.32 -21.16 -37.15
CA ILE A 14 3.04 -20.73 -35.96
C ILE A 14 1.99 -20.66 -34.85
N LEU A 15 1.90 -21.74 -34.09
CA LEU A 15 1.20 -21.77 -32.82
C LEU A 15 1.95 -20.80 -31.91
N ILE A 16 1.57 -19.53 -31.94
CA ILE A 16 1.96 -18.58 -30.91
C ILE A 16 1.26 -19.07 -29.65
N THR A 17 1.92 -19.97 -28.92
CA THR A 17 1.64 -20.13 -27.50
C THR A 17 2.07 -18.82 -26.86
N VAL A 18 1.14 -17.86 -26.80
CA VAL A 18 1.18 -16.84 -25.77
C VAL A 18 1.01 -17.63 -24.48
N ILE A 19 2.14 -18.02 -23.89
CA ILE A 19 2.17 -18.32 -22.47
C ILE A 19 1.85 -16.96 -21.85
N ASN A 20 0.58 -16.75 -21.53
CA ASN A 20 0.18 -15.69 -20.62
C ASN A 20 0.81 -16.06 -19.27
N LEU A 21 2.07 -15.70 -19.07
CA LEU A 21 2.61 -15.43 -17.74
C LEU A 21 2.02 -14.09 -17.31
N GLN A 22 0.70 -14.02 -17.15
CA GLN A 22 0.17 -13.10 -16.18
C GLN A 22 0.51 -13.73 -14.84
N SER A 23 1.59 -13.24 -14.22
CA SER A 23 1.66 -13.27 -12.76
C SER A 23 0.33 -12.70 -12.29
N GLN A 24 -0.54 -13.55 -11.73
CA GLN A 24 -1.84 -13.11 -11.29
C GLN A 24 -1.61 -12.19 -10.10
N SER A 25 -1.67 -10.88 -10.33
CA SER A 25 -1.67 -9.91 -9.25
C SER A 25 -2.91 -10.10 -8.41
N PHE A 26 -2.76 -10.00 -7.08
CA PHE A 26 -3.88 -10.02 -6.16
C PHE A 26 -4.93 -8.98 -6.55
N ASN A 27 -6.20 -9.38 -6.52
CA ASN A 27 -7.31 -8.48 -6.87
C ASN A 27 -7.50 -7.42 -5.78
N ILE A 28 -7.09 -6.18 -6.04
CA ILE A 28 -7.27 -5.06 -5.10
C ILE A 28 -8.73 -4.64 -4.89
N LEU A 29 -9.66 -5.17 -5.68
CA LEU A 29 -11.10 -4.96 -5.54
C LEU A 29 -11.79 -6.10 -4.76
N ASP A 30 -11.01 -6.99 -4.14
CA ASP A 30 -11.54 -8.05 -3.31
C ASP A 30 -12.32 -7.46 -2.12
N GLU A 31 -13.60 -7.83 -2.00
CA GLU A 31 -14.53 -7.33 -0.97
C GLU A 31 -14.07 -7.62 0.47
N ARG A 32 -13.15 -8.57 0.65
CA ARG A 32 -12.53 -8.85 1.96
C ARG A 32 -11.63 -7.69 2.41
N ILE A 33 -11.07 -6.92 1.48
CA ILE A 33 -10.13 -5.83 1.80
C ILE A 33 -10.85 -4.69 2.51
N LYS A 34 -10.37 -4.38 3.71
CA LYS A 34 -10.77 -3.22 4.51
C LYS A 34 -9.83 -2.06 4.22
N LEU A 35 -10.39 -0.95 3.77
CA LEU A 35 -9.65 0.29 3.48
C LEU A 35 -9.31 1.08 4.76
N LYS A 36 -8.74 0.38 5.74
CA LYS A 36 -8.30 0.91 7.03
C LYS A 36 -7.22 0.02 7.61
N ASP A 37 -6.60 0.46 8.70
CA ASP A 37 -5.67 -0.35 9.46
C ASP A 37 -6.37 -1.63 9.95
N HIS A 38 -5.91 -2.78 9.48
CA HIS A 38 -6.53 -4.07 9.82
C HIS A 38 -5.55 -5.24 9.71
N ASN A 39 -5.64 -6.17 10.66
CA ASN A 39 -4.93 -7.45 10.61
C ASN A 39 -5.99 -8.55 10.47
N TYR A 40 -5.88 -9.36 9.42
CA TYR A 40 -6.86 -10.40 9.12
C TYR A 40 -6.59 -11.66 9.93
N ASN A 41 -7.66 -12.37 10.30
CA ASN A 41 -7.55 -13.68 10.88
C ASN A 41 -7.50 -14.74 9.77
N LEU A 42 -6.31 -15.29 9.50
CA LEU A 42 -6.11 -16.23 8.40
C LEU A 42 -6.66 -17.65 8.69
N SER A 43 -7.22 -17.91 9.88
CA SER A 43 -7.76 -19.21 10.29
C SER A 43 -9.27 -19.39 10.07
N GLU A 44 -10.03 -18.31 9.81
CA GLU A 44 -11.51 -18.39 9.70
C GLU A 44 -12.03 -19.20 8.50
N ASN A 45 -11.16 -19.57 7.54
CA ASN A 45 -11.54 -20.31 6.33
C ASN A 45 -11.12 -21.79 6.32
N GLN A 46 -10.58 -22.34 7.41
CA GLN A 46 -10.21 -23.76 7.45
C GLN A 46 -10.77 -24.45 8.69
N SER A 47 -11.67 -25.41 8.44
CA SER A 47 -12.43 -26.17 9.44
C SER A 47 -11.60 -27.15 10.27
N ASN A 48 -10.26 -27.09 10.25
CA ASN A 48 -9.37 -27.84 11.12
C ASN A 48 -7.91 -27.42 10.88
N SER A 49 -7.34 -26.54 11.70
CA SER A 49 -5.98 -26.70 12.23
C SER A 49 -5.66 -25.58 13.23
N ASN A 50 -5.03 -25.95 14.35
CA ASN A 50 -4.49 -25.04 15.35
C ASN A 50 -3.21 -24.36 14.83
N TYR A 51 -3.31 -23.47 13.85
CA TYR A 51 -2.17 -22.65 13.41
C TYR A 51 -2.53 -21.17 13.42
N TYR A 52 -1.90 -20.45 14.35
CA TYR A 52 -2.05 -19.02 14.58
C TYR A 52 -1.36 -18.20 13.48
N ASN A 53 -1.87 -18.23 12.25
CA ASN A 53 -1.43 -17.33 11.19
C ASN A 53 -2.01 -15.93 11.41
N TYR A 54 -1.59 -15.27 12.49
CA TYR A 54 -2.09 -13.96 12.90
C TYR A 54 -0.99 -12.93 12.76
N CYS A 55 -1.24 -11.90 11.94
CA CYS A 55 -0.34 -10.75 11.84
C CYS A 55 -0.35 -9.95 13.15
N LYS A 56 0.82 -9.78 13.75
CA LYS A 56 1.07 -9.03 14.98
C LYS A 56 2.12 -7.96 14.73
N THR A 57 2.17 -6.99 15.65
CA THR A 57 3.19 -5.92 15.67
C THR A 57 3.29 -5.14 14.35
N LEU A 58 2.21 -5.09 13.56
CA LEU A 58 2.19 -4.36 12.30
C LEU A 58 2.40 -2.87 12.54
N LYS A 59 3.49 -2.33 11.98
CA LYS A 59 3.81 -0.91 12.05
C LYS A 59 4.45 -0.42 10.76
N ILE A 60 4.26 0.87 10.51
CA ILE A 60 5.01 1.63 9.51
C ILE A 60 5.79 2.70 10.27
N GLU A 61 7.09 2.77 10.05
CA GLU A 61 7.99 3.74 10.65
C GLU A 61 8.62 4.61 9.56
N ASN A 62 8.70 5.91 9.80
CA ASN A 62 9.49 6.78 8.94
C ASN A 62 10.97 6.51 9.19
N ASN A 63 11.71 6.24 8.10
CA ASN A 63 13.12 5.84 8.19
C ASN A 63 14.04 6.97 8.68
N VAL A 64 13.63 8.23 8.53
CA VAL A 64 14.38 9.39 9.05
C VAL A 64 14.13 9.56 10.55
N ASN A 65 12.88 9.43 10.99
CA ASN A 65 12.50 9.56 12.39
C ASN A 65 11.29 8.66 12.72
N PRO A 66 11.50 7.57 13.48
CA PRO A 66 10.43 6.62 13.83
C PRO A 66 9.27 7.20 14.66
N LEU A 67 9.44 8.40 15.24
CA LEU A 67 8.39 9.07 16.00
C LEU A 67 7.45 9.91 15.11
N LEU A 68 7.77 10.06 13.82
CA LEU A 68 6.89 10.73 12.86
C LEU A 68 5.80 9.79 12.40
N ASP A 69 4.67 10.40 12.02
CA ASP A 69 3.61 9.71 11.32
C ASP A 69 4.13 9.11 9.99
N PRO A 70 3.48 8.06 9.46
CA PRO A 70 3.85 7.41 8.21
C PRO A 70 3.47 8.29 7.01
N ILE A 71 4.13 9.43 6.90
CA ILE A 71 3.98 10.42 5.83
C ILE A 71 5.36 10.65 5.23
N ILE A 72 5.42 10.65 3.91
CA ILE A 72 6.63 10.98 3.14
C ILE A 72 6.32 12.00 2.05
N LYS A 73 7.34 12.73 1.62
CA LYS A 73 7.22 13.68 0.53
C LYS A 73 7.36 13.04 -0.85
N LEU A 74 6.45 13.36 -1.77
CA LEU A 74 6.53 12.95 -3.18
C LEU A 74 7.82 13.48 -3.81
N ASN A 75 8.46 12.66 -4.65
CA ASN A 75 9.74 12.98 -5.31
C ASN A 75 10.89 13.31 -4.35
N SER A 76 10.84 12.79 -3.11
CA SER A 76 11.93 12.89 -2.14
C SER A 76 12.70 11.55 -2.01
N THR A 77 13.76 11.55 -1.21
CA THR A 77 14.50 10.34 -0.83
C THR A 77 13.96 9.71 0.46
N GLU A 78 12.86 10.22 1.02
CA GLU A 78 12.26 9.68 2.23
C GLU A 78 11.65 8.31 1.95
N THR A 79 11.75 7.43 2.93
CA THR A 79 11.27 6.06 2.85
C THR A 79 10.57 5.68 4.14
N LEU A 80 9.59 4.79 4.01
CA LEU A 80 8.89 4.16 5.12
C LEU A 80 9.34 2.71 5.21
N LYS A 81 9.48 2.22 6.45
CA LYS A 81 9.69 0.81 6.76
C LYS A 81 8.40 0.22 7.29
N LEU A 82 7.86 -0.79 6.63
CA LEU A 82 6.80 -1.62 7.22
C LEU A 82 7.43 -2.86 7.82
N SER A 83 6.99 -3.22 9.03
CA SER A 83 7.34 -4.49 9.67
C SER A 83 6.16 -5.11 10.38
N PHE A 84 6.16 -6.44 10.45
CA PHE A 84 5.14 -7.23 11.12
C PHE A 84 5.66 -8.62 11.48
N ASP A 85 5.00 -9.26 12.43
CA ASP A 85 5.32 -10.63 12.87
C ASP A 85 4.16 -11.56 12.50
N ILE A 86 4.48 -12.75 12.01
CA ILE A 86 3.53 -13.85 11.87
C ILE A 86 3.85 -14.90 12.92
N LEU A 87 2.87 -15.22 13.77
CA LEU A 87 3.02 -16.25 14.82
C LEU A 87 2.91 -17.67 14.24
N SER A 88 3.84 -18.04 13.36
CA SER A 88 3.87 -19.36 12.72
C SER A 88 5.21 -20.05 12.94
N ASN A 89 5.17 -21.38 12.90
CA ASN A 89 6.37 -22.23 12.78
C ASN A 89 6.72 -22.52 11.32
N GLU A 90 5.88 -22.08 10.38
CA GLU A 90 6.00 -22.33 8.95
C GLU A 90 6.33 -21.05 8.20
N PHE A 91 7.13 -21.21 7.15
CA PHE A 91 7.42 -20.16 6.20
C PHE A 91 6.25 -19.97 5.23
N HIS A 92 5.93 -18.71 4.95
CA HIS A 92 4.97 -18.33 3.90
C HIS A 92 5.54 -17.21 3.04
N ASP A 93 5.27 -17.30 1.74
CA ASP A 93 5.58 -16.25 0.76
C ASP A 93 4.51 -15.16 0.82
N TYR A 94 4.88 -14.02 1.39
CA TYR A 94 4.03 -12.83 1.42
C TYR A 94 4.46 -11.83 0.35
N ALA A 95 3.46 -11.14 -0.19
CA ALA A 95 3.64 -10.05 -1.11
C ALA A 95 2.85 -8.82 -0.68
N TYR A 96 3.19 -7.67 -1.26
CA TYR A 96 2.48 -6.43 -1.03
C TYR A 96 2.16 -5.68 -2.32
N THR A 97 1.13 -4.84 -2.21
CA THR A 97 0.71 -3.87 -3.22
C THR A 97 0.22 -2.59 -2.54
N PHE A 98 -0.04 -1.54 -3.32
CA PHE A 98 -0.53 -0.27 -2.83
C PHE A 98 -1.86 0.10 -3.48
N ILE A 99 -2.77 0.61 -2.64
CA ILE A 99 -4.09 1.08 -3.04
C ILE A 99 -4.15 2.58 -2.79
N HIS A 100 -4.34 3.37 -3.84
CA HIS A 100 -4.56 4.81 -3.70
C HIS A 100 -6.00 5.08 -3.24
N CYS A 101 -6.15 6.02 -2.32
CA CYS A 101 -7.40 6.39 -1.70
C CYS A 101 -7.67 7.89 -1.83
N ASP A 102 -8.96 8.25 -1.77
CA ASP A 102 -9.38 9.63 -1.63
C ASP A 102 -9.09 10.16 -0.21
N ALA A 103 -9.49 11.41 0.03
CA ALA A 103 -9.33 12.10 1.29
C ALA A 103 -10.05 11.37 2.47
N GLU A 104 -11.13 10.64 2.19
CA GLU A 104 -11.95 9.92 3.17
C GLU A 104 -11.51 8.48 3.38
N TRP A 105 -10.41 8.05 2.75
CA TRP A 105 -9.95 6.66 2.72
C TRP A 105 -10.87 5.71 1.96
N ASN A 106 -11.63 6.19 0.99
CA ASN A 106 -12.30 5.34 0.00
C ASN A 106 -11.34 5.05 -1.17
N LEU A 107 -11.59 3.95 -1.87
CA LEU A 107 -10.85 3.62 -3.08
C LEU A 107 -11.01 4.73 -4.11
N SER A 108 -9.91 5.22 -4.66
CA SER A 108 -9.94 6.21 -5.74
C SER A 108 -10.24 5.56 -7.09
N ASP A 109 -10.82 6.33 -8.01
CA ASP A 109 -11.12 5.89 -9.39
C ASP A 109 -9.90 5.85 -10.34
N ILE A 110 -8.68 6.08 -9.83
CA ILE A 110 -7.46 6.04 -10.65
C ILE A 110 -6.84 4.64 -10.67
N SER A 111 -6.30 4.26 -11.83
CA SER A 111 -5.68 2.95 -12.02
C SER A 111 -4.28 2.87 -11.38
N GLN A 112 -3.84 1.66 -11.01
CA GLN A 112 -2.50 1.43 -10.44
C GLN A 112 -1.36 2.00 -11.29
N SER A 113 -1.49 1.97 -12.63
CA SER A 113 -0.53 2.56 -13.56
C SER A 113 -0.39 4.07 -13.48
N GLU A 114 -1.39 4.77 -12.96
CA GLU A 114 -1.35 6.23 -12.86
C GLU A 114 -0.62 6.71 -11.60
N TYR A 115 -0.59 5.89 -10.55
CA TYR A 115 -0.03 6.26 -9.24
C TYR A 115 1.20 5.43 -8.81
N LEU A 116 1.47 4.28 -9.45
CA LEU A 116 2.67 3.48 -9.25
C LEU A 116 3.52 3.44 -10.51
N ASN A 117 4.83 3.61 -10.32
CA ASN A 117 5.86 3.29 -11.30
C ASN A 117 6.67 2.09 -10.80
N GLY A 118 6.68 0.99 -11.56
CA GLY A 118 7.31 -0.27 -11.18
C GLY A 118 6.32 -1.43 -11.08
N PHE A 119 6.57 -2.38 -10.20
CA PHE A 119 5.74 -3.57 -10.04
C PHE A 119 4.56 -3.32 -9.09
N TYR A 120 3.37 -3.81 -9.47
CA TYR A 120 2.18 -3.76 -8.60
C TYR A 120 2.18 -4.87 -7.56
N HIS A 121 2.89 -5.96 -7.83
CA HIS A 121 3.05 -7.11 -6.95
C HIS A 121 4.52 -7.22 -6.57
N ASN A 122 4.81 -7.13 -5.28
CA ASN A 122 6.18 -7.15 -4.77
C ASN A 122 6.31 -8.21 -3.67
N PHE A 123 7.22 -9.16 -3.84
CA PHE A 123 7.52 -10.16 -2.82
C PHE A 123 8.27 -9.56 -1.63
N ILE A 124 8.00 -10.07 -0.43
CA ILE A 124 8.71 -9.71 0.79
C ILE A 124 9.80 -10.75 1.02
N THR A 125 11.05 -10.37 0.73
CA THR A 125 12.20 -11.28 0.82
C THR A 125 13.01 -11.13 2.10
N ASP A 126 12.86 -10.02 2.83
CA ASP A 126 13.56 -9.78 4.09
C ASP A 126 12.70 -10.26 5.27
N TYR A 127 13.11 -11.40 5.82
CA TYR A 127 12.48 -12.02 6.98
C TYR A 127 13.50 -12.72 7.88
N THR A 128 13.15 -12.85 9.15
CA THR A 128 13.97 -13.54 10.16
C THR A 128 13.09 -14.37 11.10
N TYR A 129 13.55 -15.56 11.47
CA TYR A 129 12.89 -16.37 12.48
C TYR A 129 13.21 -15.86 13.89
N SER A 130 12.23 -15.93 14.78
CA SER A 130 12.44 -15.70 16.21
C SER A 130 13.48 -16.66 16.79
N PHE A 131 14.31 -16.17 17.71
CA PHE A 131 15.35 -16.96 18.36
C PHE A 131 15.18 -16.91 19.89
N ASN A 132 15.16 -18.08 20.54
CA ASN A 132 15.00 -18.23 22.00
C ASN A 132 13.79 -17.48 22.60
N THR A 133 12.66 -17.48 21.89
CA THR A 133 11.39 -16.90 22.37
C THR A 133 10.42 -18.00 22.82
N LEU A 134 9.53 -17.68 23.77
CA LEU A 134 8.48 -18.61 24.21
C LEU A 134 7.44 -18.88 23.12
N THR A 135 7.14 -17.85 22.32
CA THR A 135 6.26 -17.93 21.15
C THR A 135 7.11 -17.75 19.90
N ASN A 136 7.06 -18.73 19.01
CA ASN A 136 7.74 -18.65 17.73
C ASN A 136 7.03 -17.65 16.81
N TYR A 137 7.81 -16.87 16.07
CA TYR A 137 7.31 -15.99 15.03
C TYR A 137 8.31 -15.85 13.90
N CYS A 138 7.81 -15.45 12.73
CA CYS A 138 8.62 -14.97 11.62
C CYS A 138 8.40 -13.46 11.49
N HIS A 139 9.48 -12.69 11.59
CA HIS A 139 9.48 -11.24 11.43
C HIS A 139 9.73 -10.91 9.96
N TYR A 140 8.83 -10.14 9.37
CA TYR A 140 8.92 -9.67 7.99
C TYR A 140 9.08 -8.16 7.97
N ASN A 141 9.87 -7.65 7.04
CA ASN A 141 9.99 -6.22 6.84
C ASN A 141 10.35 -5.85 5.41
N PHE A 142 10.00 -4.63 5.01
CA PHE A 142 10.41 -4.05 3.74
C PHE A 142 10.33 -2.53 3.79
N PHE A 143 11.09 -1.88 2.90
CA PHE A 143 11.08 -0.43 2.71
C PHE A 143 10.31 -0.07 1.44
N PHE A 144 9.64 1.08 1.46
CA PHE A 144 9.05 1.68 0.26
C PHE A 144 9.07 3.21 0.36
N PRO A 145 9.20 3.96 -0.75
CA PRO A 145 9.54 3.51 -2.09
C PRO A 145 10.86 2.73 -2.14
N ASN A 146 11.05 1.90 -3.17
CA ASN A 146 12.28 1.13 -3.38
C ASN A 146 12.55 0.93 -4.89
N GLU A 147 13.56 0.13 -5.23
CA GLU A 147 13.95 -0.13 -6.64
C GLU A 147 12.85 -0.77 -7.49
N ASN A 148 11.91 -1.49 -6.86
CA ASN A 148 10.84 -2.22 -7.53
C ASN A 148 9.58 -1.36 -7.70
N VAL A 149 9.35 -0.37 -6.84
CA VAL A 149 8.10 0.40 -6.83
C VAL A 149 8.29 1.80 -6.26
N ASN A 150 7.80 2.78 -7.00
CA ASN A 150 7.79 4.20 -6.63
C ASN A 150 6.41 4.82 -6.92
N PHE A 151 6.12 5.97 -6.30
CA PHE A 151 4.84 6.67 -6.42
C PHE A 151 4.94 7.90 -7.31
N THR A 152 3.92 8.12 -8.13
CA THR A 152 3.84 9.25 -9.08
C THR A 152 2.78 10.27 -8.69
N LYS A 153 2.00 10.00 -7.64
CA LYS A 153 0.92 10.86 -7.13
C LYS A 153 1.04 11.02 -5.62
N SER A 154 0.68 12.20 -5.14
CA SER A 154 0.39 12.43 -3.73
C SER A 154 -0.99 11.89 -3.39
N GLY A 155 -1.27 11.73 -2.10
CA GLY A 155 -2.57 11.28 -1.61
C GLY A 155 -2.46 10.30 -0.46
N ASN A 156 -3.59 9.67 -0.16
CA ASN A 156 -3.70 8.63 0.85
C ASN A 156 -3.47 7.27 0.20
N TYR A 157 -2.75 6.41 0.91
CA TYR A 157 -2.41 5.09 0.41
C TYR A 157 -2.58 4.02 1.48
N ILE A 158 -2.94 2.82 1.03
CA ILE A 158 -2.97 1.62 1.84
C ILE A 158 -1.93 0.66 1.30
N VAL A 159 -1.02 0.22 2.17
CA VAL A 159 -0.22 -0.97 1.90
C VAL A 159 -1.08 -2.18 2.21
N LEU A 160 -1.32 -3.03 1.21
CA LEU A 160 -1.99 -4.30 1.36
C LEU A 160 -0.95 -5.41 1.31
N ILE A 161 -0.87 -6.20 2.38
CA ILE A 161 -0.06 -7.40 2.47
C ILE A 161 -0.98 -8.59 2.30
N TYR A 162 -0.58 -9.56 1.49
CA TYR A 162 -1.33 -10.78 1.22
C TYR A 162 -0.42 -11.98 1.11
N ASP A 163 -0.98 -13.15 1.36
CA ASP A 163 -0.36 -14.44 1.08
C ASP A 163 -0.43 -14.68 -0.43
N ASP A 164 0.72 -14.75 -1.09
CA ASP A 164 0.78 -14.87 -2.55
C ASP A 164 0.28 -16.24 -3.02
N SER A 165 0.60 -17.31 -2.28
CA SER A 165 0.19 -18.66 -2.65
C SER A 165 -1.34 -18.84 -2.56
N ARG A 166 -1.97 -18.26 -1.53
CA ARG A 166 -3.41 -18.41 -1.27
C ARG A 166 -4.26 -17.28 -1.83
N GLN A 167 -3.65 -16.16 -2.21
CA GLN A 167 -4.34 -14.94 -2.60
C GLN A 167 -5.36 -14.51 -1.52
N ILE A 168 -4.88 -14.38 -0.28
CA ILE A 168 -5.70 -13.97 0.89
C ILE A 168 -5.06 -12.74 1.54
N PRO A 169 -5.83 -11.69 1.88
CA PRO A 169 -5.29 -10.53 2.58
C PRO A 169 -4.83 -10.91 4.00
N VAL A 170 -3.66 -10.39 4.39
CA VAL A 170 -2.99 -10.65 5.67
C VAL A 170 -3.08 -9.43 6.57
N ALA A 171 -2.80 -8.25 6.01
CA ALA A 171 -2.97 -6.99 6.70
C ALA A 171 -3.08 -5.80 5.74
N THR A 172 -3.66 -4.72 6.24
CA THR A 172 -3.72 -3.41 5.60
C THR A 172 -3.24 -2.34 6.57
N LYS A 173 -2.45 -1.38 6.08
CA LYS A 173 -1.97 -0.26 6.88
C LYS A 173 -1.92 1.03 6.07
N ARG A 174 -2.43 2.11 6.65
CA ARG A 174 -2.51 3.42 6.02
C ARG A 174 -1.21 4.21 6.15
N PHE A 175 -0.89 4.95 5.11
CA PHE A 175 0.16 5.96 5.05
C PHE A 175 -0.23 7.04 4.03
N SER A 176 0.48 8.17 4.02
CA SER A 176 0.19 9.25 3.07
C SER A 176 1.46 9.73 2.38
N ILE A 177 1.29 10.24 1.16
CA ILE A 177 2.36 10.91 0.41
C ILE A 177 1.91 12.34 0.17
N ASN A 178 2.70 13.32 0.61
CA ASN A 178 2.36 14.73 0.48
C ASN A 178 3.19 15.43 -0.61
N GLU A 179 2.69 16.59 -1.01
CA GLU A 179 3.38 17.54 -1.87
C GLU A 179 3.39 18.90 -1.18
N ASP A 180 4.57 19.53 -1.10
CA ASP A 180 4.71 20.86 -0.53
C ASP A 180 4.40 21.94 -1.58
N ILE A 181 3.17 21.92 -2.10
CA ILE A 181 2.68 22.86 -3.12
C ILE A 181 1.89 24.03 -2.54
N LEU A 182 1.46 23.92 -1.27
CA LEU A 182 0.71 24.95 -0.56
C LEU A 182 1.50 25.43 0.68
N ASP A 183 1.50 26.75 0.87
CA ASP A 183 2.01 27.37 2.10
C ASP A 183 0.90 27.42 3.15
N ILE A 184 0.99 26.55 4.16
CA ILE A 184 0.04 26.44 5.26
C ILE A 184 0.71 26.95 6.53
N GLN A 185 0.16 28.02 7.10
CA GLN A 185 0.61 28.57 8.38
C GLN A 185 -0.33 28.13 9.47
N VAL A 186 0.19 27.46 10.50
CA VAL A 186 -0.60 26.94 11.62
C VAL A 186 -0.21 27.63 12.93
N ALA A 187 -1.19 27.98 13.75
CA ALA A 187 -1.01 28.50 15.09
C ALA A 187 -1.86 27.71 16.08
N ILE A 188 -1.21 27.05 17.04
CA ILE A 188 -1.87 26.31 18.11
C ILE A 188 -1.91 27.22 19.35
N LYS A 189 -3.12 27.47 19.86
CA LYS A 189 -3.36 28.34 21.02
C LYS A 189 -4.36 27.71 22.00
N LYS A 190 -4.50 28.30 23.19
CA LYS A 190 -5.58 27.93 24.11
C LYS A 190 -6.93 28.26 23.49
N ALA A 191 -7.95 27.47 23.82
CA ALA A 191 -9.30 27.71 23.32
C ALA A 191 -9.80 29.13 23.64
N THR A 192 -10.40 29.78 22.64
CA THR A 192 -10.92 31.14 22.74
C THR A 192 -12.06 31.23 23.77
N LEU A 193 -12.90 30.19 23.84
CA LEU A 193 -13.99 30.11 24.82
C LEU A 193 -13.47 29.82 26.23
N SER A 194 -13.79 30.70 27.18
CA SER A 194 -13.32 30.59 28.57
C SER A 194 -13.63 29.25 29.23
N LYS A 195 -14.80 28.65 28.94
CA LYS A 195 -15.21 27.34 29.46
C LYS A 195 -14.32 26.16 29.02
N ASP A 196 -13.58 26.33 27.92
CA ASP A 196 -12.77 25.30 27.28
C ASP A 196 -11.26 25.54 27.42
N ARG A 197 -10.88 26.66 28.05
CA ARG A 197 -9.50 27.18 28.07
C ARG A 197 -8.47 26.23 28.69
N ASP A 198 -8.89 25.47 29.71
CA ASP A 198 -8.02 24.57 30.45
C ASP A 198 -8.05 23.12 29.93
N THR A 199 -8.97 22.81 29.01
CA THR A 199 -9.21 21.44 28.54
C THR A 199 -9.09 21.26 27.03
N LYS A 200 -9.05 22.34 26.25
CA LYS A 200 -8.98 22.30 24.78
C LYS A 200 -7.87 23.18 24.22
N GLN A 201 -7.41 22.77 23.04
CA GLN A 201 -6.53 23.55 22.18
C GLN A 201 -7.32 24.01 20.94
N GLU A 202 -6.99 25.17 20.41
CA GLU A 202 -7.52 25.73 19.19
C GLU A 202 -6.41 25.77 18.15
N VAL A 203 -6.72 25.30 16.94
CA VAL A 203 -5.81 25.25 15.81
C VAL A 203 -6.31 26.23 14.77
N ASP A 204 -5.65 27.37 14.67
CA ASP A 204 -5.87 28.32 13.58
C ASP A 204 -4.93 27.98 12.43
N PHE A 205 -5.40 28.04 11.20
CA PHE A 205 -4.54 27.89 10.04
C PHE A 205 -4.92 28.84 8.91
N TYR A 206 -3.94 29.17 8.06
CA TYR A 206 -4.09 30.02 6.90
C TYR A 206 -3.39 29.38 5.70
N ILE A 207 -4.12 29.22 4.60
CA ILE A 207 -3.59 28.72 3.33
C ILE A 207 -3.27 29.93 2.45
N LYS A 208 -1.99 30.14 2.16
CA LYS A 208 -1.52 31.25 1.32
C LYS A 208 -1.29 30.80 -0.10
N ASN A 209 -1.38 31.76 -1.03
CA ASN A 209 -0.96 31.62 -2.43
C ASN A 209 -1.60 30.46 -3.23
N TYR A 210 -2.72 29.90 -2.77
CA TYR A 210 -3.43 28.81 -3.46
C TYR A 210 -3.84 29.15 -4.89
N SER A 211 -4.07 30.44 -5.20
CA SER A 211 -4.40 30.90 -6.55
C SER A 211 -3.24 30.72 -7.54
N GLN A 212 -1.99 30.71 -7.07
CA GLN A 212 -0.80 30.53 -7.91
C GLN A 212 -0.67 29.10 -8.44
N ILE A 213 -1.27 28.12 -7.74
CA ILE A 213 -1.32 26.72 -8.16
C ILE A 213 -2.64 26.35 -8.85
N GLY A 214 -3.43 27.35 -9.24
CA GLY A 214 -4.63 27.16 -10.05
C GLY A 214 -5.91 26.82 -9.29
N ILE A 215 -5.90 26.84 -7.95
CA ILE A 215 -7.12 26.64 -7.15
C ILE A 215 -8.00 27.90 -7.28
N LYS A 216 -9.19 27.74 -7.87
CA LYS A 216 -10.11 28.86 -8.15
C LYS A 216 -11.17 29.01 -7.08
N ASN A 217 -11.71 27.89 -6.59
CA ASN A 217 -12.72 27.86 -5.54
C ASN A 217 -12.27 26.97 -4.37
N PRO A 218 -11.54 27.54 -3.40
CA PRO A 218 -11.05 26.81 -2.23
C PRO A 218 -12.13 26.07 -1.46
N ASN A 219 -13.35 26.61 -1.38
CA ASN A 219 -14.44 25.99 -0.62
C ASN A 219 -14.92 24.67 -1.22
N ASN A 220 -14.72 24.47 -2.53
CA ASN A 220 -15.13 23.26 -3.23
C ASN A 220 -13.95 22.35 -3.61
N GLU A 221 -12.77 22.94 -3.83
CA GLU A 221 -11.58 22.23 -4.32
C GLU A 221 -10.65 21.78 -3.18
N LEU A 222 -10.71 22.43 -2.02
CA LEU A 222 -9.93 22.03 -0.86
C LEU A 222 -10.77 21.28 0.14
N LYS A 223 -10.20 20.19 0.65
CA LYS A 223 -10.74 19.43 1.76
C LYS A 223 -9.73 19.41 2.90
N ILE A 224 -10.21 19.70 4.09
CA ILE A 224 -9.40 19.81 5.30
C ILE A 224 -9.91 18.73 6.26
N ILE A 225 -8.99 17.89 6.71
CA ILE A 225 -9.26 16.69 7.52
C ILE A 225 -8.47 16.81 8.82
#